data_AF-A0ABD7S6E4-F1
#
_entry.id   AF-A0ABD7S6E4-F1
#
_cell.length_a   1.000
_cell.length_b   1.000
_cell.length_c   1.000
_cell.angle_alpha   90.00
_cell.angle_beta   90.00
_cell.angle_gamma   90.00
#
_symmetry.space_group_name_H-M   'P 1'
#
loop_
_entity.id
_entity.type
_entity.pdbx_description
1 polymer ?
#
loop_
_entity_poly.entity_id
_entity_poly.type
_entity_poly.pdbx_seq_one_letter_code
_entity_poly.pdbx_strand_id
1 'polypeptide(L)'
;LKAALQGLKQDPRLFFAIGSQGDGKCGGKISAQDLWDFSDSHPQVKELGGKNDEFNPKNIKGSNPPPAAEGSTVTWNDGQLNQSELEIVSVLDRHKDQLDGLSFDQLDAKINDPSTQPDLKQALKGLQKDPRLFFAIGSQKDGKCRGKIKAQDLTDFSYYHTQIAEYNDKKAKGYTQNYIASDSADETKASVMTKSDALRELYRYSDYLSGNLSEDEFAKIVDGDSKTGKCPPQVIAAAQYFRDHPDEWKEFAGDSGSMSNPDFLQKSSSEMHLTADEQKTLDTINSHQDAFYGDG
;
A
#
# COMPACT_ATOMS: atom_id res chain seq x y z
N LEU A 1 -25.76 -15.43 -8.58
CA LEU A 1 -25.31 -16.35 -7.51
C LEU A 1 -26.36 -17.41 -7.13
N LYS A 2 -27.54 -17.03 -6.61
CA LYS A 2 -28.58 -18.00 -6.16
C LYS A 2 -28.99 -19.00 -7.26
N ALA A 3 -29.18 -18.54 -8.50
CA ALA A 3 -29.49 -19.39 -9.64
C ALA A 3 -28.34 -20.35 -10.02
N ALA A 4 -27.08 -19.90 -9.97
CA ALA A 4 -25.91 -20.74 -10.24
C ALA A 4 -25.74 -21.84 -9.18
N LEU A 5 -25.92 -21.50 -7.90
CA LEU A 5 -25.91 -22.48 -6.81
C LEU A 5 -27.07 -23.48 -6.92
N GLN A 6 -28.24 -23.05 -7.41
CA GLN A 6 -29.37 -23.93 -7.66
C GLN A 6 -29.10 -24.86 -8.86
N GLY A 7 -28.48 -24.36 -9.93
CA GLY A 7 -28.06 -25.16 -11.07
C GLY A 7 -27.07 -26.27 -10.67
N LEU A 8 -26.05 -25.94 -9.87
CA LEU A 8 -25.09 -26.93 -9.34
C LEU A 8 -25.74 -27.99 -8.44
N LYS A 9 -26.82 -27.65 -7.72
CA LYS A 9 -27.59 -28.62 -6.93
C LYS A 9 -28.47 -29.53 -7.80
N GLN A 10 -28.95 -29.01 -8.93
CA GLN A 10 -29.83 -29.73 -9.85
C GLN A 10 -29.06 -30.62 -10.84
N ASP A 11 -27.77 -30.33 -11.07
CA ASP A 11 -26.87 -31.15 -11.88
C ASP A 11 -25.68 -31.70 -11.08
N PRO A 12 -25.84 -32.87 -10.44
CA PRO A 12 -24.76 -33.55 -9.72
C PRO A 12 -23.57 -33.93 -10.61
N ARG A 13 -23.76 -34.06 -11.94
CA ARG A 13 -22.68 -34.41 -12.87
C ARG A 13 -21.76 -33.22 -13.08
N LEU A 14 -22.33 -32.03 -13.27
CA LEU A 14 -21.56 -30.79 -13.36
C LEU A 14 -20.83 -30.52 -12.04
N PHE A 15 -21.50 -30.71 -10.90
CA PHE A 15 -20.86 -30.58 -9.59
C PHE A 15 -19.67 -31.53 -9.43
N PHE A 16 -19.85 -32.80 -9.79
CA PHE A 16 -18.78 -33.80 -9.73
C PHE A 16 -17.64 -33.48 -10.70
N ALA A 17 -17.94 -33.09 -11.93
CA ALA A 17 -16.94 -32.75 -12.95
C ALA A 17 -16.06 -31.57 -12.53
N ILE A 18 -16.64 -30.55 -11.91
CA ILE A 18 -15.87 -29.44 -11.33
C ILE A 18 -15.13 -29.91 -10.07
N GLY A 19 -15.80 -30.51 -9.10
CA GLY A 19 -15.17 -30.86 -7.81
C GLY A 19 -14.18 -32.03 -7.86
N SER A 20 -13.98 -32.67 -9.02
CA SER A 20 -13.02 -33.78 -9.20
C SER A 20 -11.75 -33.38 -9.95
N GLN A 21 -11.54 -32.08 -10.18
CA GLN A 21 -10.29 -31.59 -10.77
C GLN A 21 -9.08 -31.96 -9.88
N GLY A 22 -7.95 -32.28 -10.51
CA GLY A 22 -6.74 -32.72 -9.82
C GLY A 22 -6.64 -34.23 -9.60
N ASP A 23 -7.29 -34.77 -8.55
CA ASP A 23 -7.12 -36.17 -8.12
C ASP A 23 -8.25 -37.13 -8.56
N GLY A 24 -9.24 -36.62 -9.29
CA GLY A 24 -10.38 -37.38 -9.78
C GLY A 24 -11.46 -37.67 -8.73
N LYS A 25 -11.36 -37.12 -7.51
CA LYS A 25 -12.32 -37.38 -6.42
C LYS A 25 -13.08 -36.11 -6.05
N CYS A 26 -14.40 -36.14 -6.20
CA CYS A 26 -15.26 -35.08 -5.67
C CYS A 26 -15.51 -35.28 -4.17
N GLY A 27 -14.80 -34.51 -3.32
CA GLY A 27 -14.92 -34.54 -1.87
C GLY A 27 -16.20 -33.90 -1.29
N GLY A 28 -17.27 -33.80 -2.10
CA GLY A 28 -18.53 -33.16 -1.70
C GLY A 28 -18.50 -31.64 -1.60
N LYS A 29 -17.40 -31.01 -2.03
CA LYS A 29 -17.20 -29.55 -2.06
C LYS A 29 -16.47 -29.16 -3.35
N ILE A 30 -16.72 -27.95 -3.82
CA ILE A 30 -15.98 -27.31 -4.92
C ILE A 30 -15.15 -26.18 -4.29
N SER A 31 -13.84 -26.23 -4.49
CA SER A 31 -12.92 -25.14 -4.15
C SER A 31 -12.81 -24.14 -5.31
N ALA A 32 -12.20 -22.97 -5.05
CA ALA A 32 -11.91 -22.02 -6.12
C ALA A 32 -10.95 -22.60 -7.17
N GLN A 33 -9.95 -23.40 -6.73
CA GLN A 33 -8.98 -24.03 -7.63
C GLN A 33 -9.65 -24.99 -8.61
N ASP A 34 -10.67 -25.73 -8.15
CA ASP A 34 -11.44 -26.65 -8.98
C ASP A 34 -12.14 -25.93 -10.15
N LEU A 35 -12.61 -24.70 -9.92
CA LEU A 35 -13.24 -23.87 -10.95
C LEU A 35 -12.23 -23.42 -12.01
N TRP A 36 -11.02 -23.03 -11.59
CA TRP A 36 -9.93 -22.66 -12.49
C TRP A 36 -9.45 -23.86 -13.30
N ASP A 37 -9.24 -25.00 -12.65
CA ASP A 37 -8.76 -26.22 -13.30
C ASP A 37 -9.78 -26.77 -14.30
N PHE A 38 -11.08 -26.68 -13.97
CA PHE A 38 -12.14 -27.06 -14.89
C PHE A 38 -12.20 -26.14 -16.11
N SER A 39 -11.98 -24.84 -15.93
CA SER A 39 -11.91 -23.89 -17.04
C SER A 39 -10.70 -24.15 -17.95
N ASP A 40 -9.52 -24.38 -17.37
CA ASP A 40 -8.29 -24.72 -18.10
C ASP A 40 -8.44 -25.98 -18.97
N SER A 41 -9.15 -26.98 -18.43
CA SER A 41 -9.25 -28.32 -19.02
C SER A 41 -10.47 -28.52 -19.92
N HIS A 42 -11.52 -27.70 -19.80
CA HIS A 42 -12.78 -27.88 -20.53
C HIS A 42 -12.92 -26.85 -21.68
N PRO A 43 -12.82 -27.27 -22.97
CA PRO A 43 -12.77 -26.36 -24.12
C PRO A 43 -13.95 -25.38 -24.19
N GLN A 44 -15.17 -25.85 -23.94
CA GLN A 44 -16.36 -24.97 -23.96
C GLN A 44 -16.37 -23.94 -22.82
N VAL A 45 -15.80 -24.25 -21.66
CA VAL A 45 -15.76 -23.30 -20.53
C VAL A 45 -14.71 -22.24 -20.80
N LYS A 46 -13.56 -22.67 -21.36
CA LYS A 46 -12.51 -21.78 -21.84
C LYS A 46 -13.02 -20.80 -22.91
N GLU A 47 -13.76 -21.29 -23.90
CA GLU A 47 -14.36 -20.45 -24.96
C GLU A 47 -15.40 -19.45 -24.42
N LEU A 48 -16.10 -19.77 -23.32
CA LEU A 48 -17.09 -18.88 -22.71
C LEU A 48 -16.46 -17.68 -21.99
N GLY A 49 -15.17 -17.74 -21.65
CA GLY A 49 -14.48 -16.68 -20.94
C GLY A 49 -14.99 -16.43 -19.51
N GLY A 50 -14.66 -15.26 -18.96
CA GLY A 50 -15.05 -14.82 -17.62
C GLY A 50 -13.94 -15.01 -16.58
N LYS A 51 -14.25 -14.81 -15.28
CA LYS A 51 -13.21 -14.87 -14.23
C LYS A 51 -12.37 -16.13 -14.32
N ASN A 52 -12.94 -17.31 -14.59
CA ASN A 52 -12.18 -18.56 -14.64
C ASN A 52 -11.34 -18.76 -15.91
N ASP A 53 -11.45 -17.87 -16.91
CA ASP A 53 -10.57 -17.81 -18.09
C ASP A 53 -9.43 -16.78 -17.91
N GLU A 54 -9.46 -16.01 -16.80
CA GLU A 54 -8.30 -15.28 -16.33
C GLU A 54 -7.19 -16.29 -15.93
N PHE A 55 -5.98 -15.80 -15.71
CA PHE A 55 -4.83 -16.65 -15.41
C PHE A 55 -5.05 -17.54 -14.17
N ASN A 56 -4.92 -18.87 -14.32
CA ASN A 56 -5.02 -19.79 -13.19
C ASN A 56 -3.89 -19.56 -12.16
N PRO A 57 -4.19 -19.23 -10.90
CA PRO A 57 -3.20 -18.95 -9.86
C PRO A 57 -2.15 -20.06 -9.65
N LYS A 58 -2.48 -21.34 -9.93
CA LYS A 58 -1.50 -22.44 -9.83
C LYS A 58 -0.31 -22.25 -10.76
N ASN A 59 -0.51 -21.50 -11.86
CA ASN A 59 0.48 -21.24 -12.89
C ASN A 59 1.36 -20.03 -12.55
N ILE A 60 1.11 -19.28 -11.46
CA ILE A 60 1.85 -18.06 -11.09
C ILE A 60 3.32 -18.33 -10.72
N LYS A 61 3.82 -19.56 -10.87
CA LYS A 61 5.15 -20.00 -10.48
C LYS A 61 6.01 -20.34 -11.70
N GLY A 62 7.33 -20.24 -11.54
CA GLY A 62 8.30 -20.61 -12.57
C GLY A 62 8.66 -19.43 -13.47
N SER A 63 9.13 -19.71 -14.69
CA SER A 63 9.71 -18.70 -15.58
C SER A 63 8.73 -18.13 -16.61
N ASN A 64 7.52 -18.68 -16.71
CA ASN A 64 6.57 -18.33 -17.77
C ASN A 64 5.60 -17.28 -17.22
N PRO A 65 5.71 -16.01 -17.66
CA PRO A 65 4.84 -14.98 -17.15
C PRO A 65 3.41 -15.09 -17.69
N PRO A 66 2.42 -14.63 -16.92
CA PRO A 66 1.06 -14.38 -17.42
C PRO A 66 1.03 -13.36 -18.56
N PRO A 67 -0.07 -13.28 -19.33
CA PRO A 67 -0.30 -12.18 -20.27
C PRO A 67 -0.27 -10.82 -19.57
N ALA A 68 0.32 -9.82 -20.22
CA ALA A 68 0.39 -8.46 -19.68
C ALA A 68 -0.97 -7.75 -19.77
N ALA A 69 -1.21 -6.84 -18.82
CA ALA A 69 -2.33 -5.91 -18.88
C ALA A 69 -2.19 -4.96 -20.08
N GLU A 70 -3.32 -4.39 -20.51
CA GLU A 70 -3.31 -3.40 -21.60
C GLU A 70 -2.39 -2.21 -21.26
N GLY A 71 -1.58 -1.79 -22.22
CA GLY A 71 -0.60 -0.71 -22.05
C GLY A 71 0.61 -1.05 -21.18
N SER A 72 0.71 -2.27 -20.65
CA SER A 72 1.85 -2.73 -19.85
C SER A 72 2.83 -3.53 -20.71
N THR A 73 4.12 -3.29 -20.51
CA THR A 73 5.20 -4.15 -21.01
C THR A 73 6.03 -4.72 -19.87
N VAL A 74 5.50 -4.67 -18.65
CA VAL A 74 6.23 -4.93 -17.42
C VAL A 74 6.86 -6.33 -17.41
N THR A 75 8.11 -6.37 -16.97
CA THR A 75 8.84 -7.58 -16.63
C THR A 75 9.39 -7.43 -15.21
N TRP A 76 10.15 -8.40 -14.71
CA TRP A 76 10.65 -8.33 -13.34
C TRP A 76 11.77 -7.30 -13.16
N ASN A 77 12.48 -6.91 -14.23
CA ASN A 77 13.65 -6.02 -14.19
C ASN A 77 13.67 -4.91 -15.26
N ASP A 78 12.62 -4.77 -16.04
CA ASP A 78 12.50 -3.78 -17.12
C ASP A 78 11.04 -3.70 -17.59
N GLY A 79 10.77 -2.82 -18.55
CA GLY A 79 9.45 -2.61 -19.14
C GLY A 79 8.73 -1.43 -18.49
N GLN A 80 7.58 -1.09 -19.05
CA GLN A 80 6.76 0.04 -18.62
C GLN A 80 5.52 -0.45 -17.88
N LEU A 81 5.29 0.15 -16.71
CA LEU A 81 4.06 -0.01 -15.95
C LEU A 81 3.01 0.94 -16.53
N ASN A 82 1.79 0.47 -16.65
CA ASN A 82 0.66 1.36 -16.89
C ASN A 82 0.25 2.10 -15.61
N GLN A 83 -0.67 3.06 -15.73
CA GLN A 83 -1.12 3.88 -14.61
C GLN A 83 -1.70 3.07 -13.44
N SER A 84 -2.45 2.01 -13.72
CA SER A 84 -3.04 1.15 -12.69
C SER A 84 -1.96 0.35 -11.95
N GLU A 85 -0.95 -0.16 -12.65
CA GLU A 85 0.15 -0.90 -12.05
C GLU A 85 1.02 0.02 -11.17
N LEU A 86 1.29 1.26 -11.61
CA LEU A 86 1.98 2.28 -10.80
C LEU A 86 1.21 2.57 -9.50
N GLU A 87 -0.10 2.73 -9.58
CA GLU A 87 -0.98 2.92 -8.41
C GLU A 87 -0.92 1.73 -7.44
N ILE A 88 -0.99 0.51 -7.97
CA ILE A 88 -0.93 -0.71 -7.18
C ILE A 88 0.43 -0.78 -6.46
N VAL A 89 1.54 -0.70 -7.19
CA VAL A 89 2.89 -0.85 -6.61
C VAL A 89 3.18 0.24 -5.59
N SER A 90 2.82 1.50 -5.89
CA SER A 90 2.91 2.62 -4.94
C SER A 90 2.25 2.32 -3.59
N VAL A 91 1.05 1.72 -3.61
CA VAL A 91 0.37 1.34 -2.37
C VAL A 91 1.02 0.13 -1.72
N LEU A 92 1.39 -0.90 -2.49
CA LEU A 92 2.06 -2.10 -1.94
C LEU A 92 3.38 -1.74 -1.25
N ASP A 93 4.15 -0.81 -1.83
CA ASP A 93 5.42 -0.34 -1.26
C ASP A 93 5.23 0.24 0.14
N ARG A 94 4.19 1.05 0.34
CA ARG A 94 3.86 1.65 1.66
C ARG A 94 3.39 0.64 2.72
N HIS A 95 3.05 -0.58 2.30
CA HIS A 95 2.55 -1.65 3.16
C HIS A 95 3.40 -2.93 3.07
N LYS A 96 4.68 -2.81 2.67
CA LYS A 96 5.61 -3.94 2.52
C LYS A 96 5.64 -4.88 3.74
N ASP A 97 5.56 -4.31 4.94
CA ASP A 97 5.54 -5.03 6.22
C ASP A 97 4.38 -6.04 6.33
N GLN A 98 3.28 -5.78 5.64
CA GLN A 98 2.07 -6.60 5.66
C GLN A 98 2.02 -7.65 4.55
N LEU A 99 3.00 -7.66 3.64
CA LEU A 99 3.01 -8.46 2.41
C LEU A 99 4.05 -9.58 2.42
N ASP A 100 4.83 -9.73 3.51
CA ASP A 100 5.89 -10.73 3.56
C ASP A 100 5.36 -12.17 3.41
N GLY A 101 5.70 -12.79 2.29
CA GLY A 101 5.31 -14.16 1.97
C GLY A 101 3.89 -14.31 1.44
N LEU A 102 3.21 -13.23 1.06
CA LEU A 102 1.84 -13.27 0.54
C LEU A 102 1.78 -14.01 -0.81
N SER A 103 1.03 -15.12 -0.87
CA SER A 103 0.79 -15.85 -2.11
C SER A 103 -0.45 -15.35 -2.85
N PHE A 104 -0.55 -15.66 -4.15
CA PHE A 104 -1.65 -15.17 -4.99
C PHE A 104 -3.02 -15.68 -4.51
N ASP A 105 -3.10 -16.93 -4.06
CA ASP A 105 -4.30 -17.55 -3.49
C ASP A 105 -4.70 -16.99 -2.11
N GLN A 106 -3.81 -16.24 -1.45
CA GLN A 106 -4.08 -15.57 -0.17
C GLN A 106 -4.60 -14.13 -0.34
N LEU A 107 -4.62 -13.58 -1.56
CA LEU A 107 -5.09 -12.22 -1.81
C LEU A 107 -6.51 -12.01 -1.30
N ASP A 108 -7.45 -12.93 -1.57
CA ASP A 108 -8.84 -12.83 -1.10
C ASP A 108 -8.93 -12.81 0.43
N ALA A 109 -8.13 -13.63 1.12
CA ALA A 109 -8.12 -13.65 2.58
C ALA A 109 -7.62 -12.30 3.13
N LYS A 110 -6.53 -11.77 2.59
CA LYS A 110 -5.97 -10.47 2.98
C LYS A 110 -6.93 -9.31 2.66
N ILE A 111 -7.63 -9.35 1.52
CA ILE A 111 -8.63 -8.34 1.13
C ILE A 111 -9.83 -8.33 2.09
N ASN A 112 -10.27 -9.50 2.53
CA ASN A 112 -11.45 -9.64 3.41
C ASN A 112 -11.13 -9.45 4.89
N ASP A 113 -9.85 -9.41 5.27
CA ASP A 113 -9.43 -9.12 6.64
C ASP A 113 -9.88 -7.70 7.06
N PRO A 114 -10.64 -7.54 8.15
CA PRO A 114 -11.10 -6.24 8.62
C PRO A 114 -9.95 -5.31 9.05
N SER A 115 -8.79 -5.85 9.42
CA SER A 115 -7.61 -5.07 9.80
C SER A 115 -6.81 -4.52 8.62
N THR A 116 -6.97 -5.07 7.42
CA THR A 116 -6.32 -4.57 6.20
C THR A 116 -6.87 -3.18 5.86
N GLN A 117 -5.96 -2.22 5.61
CA GLN A 117 -6.32 -0.83 5.34
C GLN A 117 -7.10 -0.69 4.02
N PRO A 118 -8.02 0.28 3.89
CA PRO A 118 -8.87 0.42 2.70
C PRO A 118 -8.10 0.58 1.38
N ASP A 119 -7.00 1.33 1.36
CA ASP A 119 -6.18 1.52 0.17
C ASP A 119 -5.41 0.24 -0.19
N LEU A 120 -4.84 -0.45 0.80
CA LEU A 120 -4.24 -1.77 0.60
C LEU A 120 -5.26 -2.78 0.05
N LYS A 121 -6.50 -2.78 0.54
CA LYS A 121 -7.59 -3.62 -0.02
C LYS A 121 -7.82 -3.32 -1.50
N GLN A 122 -7.82 -2.04 -1.90
CA GLN A 122 -8.00 -1.65 -3.28
C GLN A 122 -6.81 -2.09 -4.15
N ALA A 123 -5.59 -1.88 -3.68
CA ALA A 123 -4.38 -2.31 -4.38
C ALA A 123 -4.32 -3.83 -4.57
N LEU A 124 -4.65 -4.61 -3.53
CA LEU A 124 -4.71 -6.07 -3.61
C LEU A 124 -5.80 -6.57 -4.59
N LYS A 125 -6.96 -5.89 -4.64
CA LYS A 125 -8.00 -6.17 -5.66
C LYS A 125 -7.53 -5.86 -7.08
N GLY A 126 -6.72 -4.80 -7.24
CA GLY A 126 -6.07 -4.48 -8.52
C GLY A 126 -5.07 -5.56 -8.90
N LEU A 127 -4.18 -5.92 -7.97
CA LEU A 127 -3.16 -6.97 -8.14
C LEU A 127 -3.78 -8.33 -8.47
N GLN A 128 -4.94 -8.67 -7.89
CA GLN A 128 -5.68 -9.90 -8.20
C GLN A 128 -6.13 -9.96 -9.67
N LYS A 129 -6.38 -8.81 -10.30
CA LYS A 129 -6.73 -8.69 -11.73
C LYS A 129 -5.50 -8.57 -12.63
N ASP A 130 -4.33 -8.37 -12.05
CA ASP A 130 -3.06 -8.23 -12.75
C ASP A 130 -2.04 -9.31 -12.30
N PRO A 131 -2.25 -10.56 -12.75
CA PRO A 131 -1.35 -11.65 -12.43
C PRO A 131 0.05 -11.42 -13.00
N ARG A 132 0.20 -10.66 -14.10
CA ARG A 132 1.51 -10.32 -14.68
C ARG A 132 2.30 -9.45 -13.72
N LEU A 133 1.67 -8.44 -13.13
CA LEU A 133 2.31 -7.58 -12.13
C LEU A 133 2.73 -8.40 -10.89
N PHE A 134 1.83 -9.23 -10.35
CA PHE A 134 2.19 -10.11 -9.22
C PHE A 134 3.37 -11.02 -9.56
N PHE A 135 3.35 -11.63 -10.76
CA PHE A 135 4.43 -12.47 -11.24
C PHE A 135 5.74 -11.69 -11.34
N ALA A 136 5.72 -10.49 -11.93
CA ALA A 136 6.90 -9.65 -12.12
C ALA A 136 7.53 -9.25 -10.78
N ILE A 137 6.71 -8.83 -9.80
CA ILE A 137 7.15 -8.56 -8.44
C ILE A 137 7.73 -9.85 -7.82
N GLY A 138 7.03 -10.98 -7.86
CA GLY A 138 7.50 -12.23 -7.23
C GLY A 138 8.69 -12.92 -7.93
N SER A 139 9.21 -12.37 -9.04
CA SER A 139 10.26 -12.95 -9.89
C SER A 139 11.63 -12.29 -9.74
N GLN A 140 11.83 -11.48 -8.69
CA GLN A 140 13.10 -10.76 -8.51
C GLN A 140 14.32 -11.69 -8.49
N LYS A 141 15.44 -11.17 -9.00
CA LYS A 141 16.79 -11.77 -9.08
C LYS A 141 17.01 -12.79 -10.20
N ASP A 142 16.05 -13.66 -10.49
CA ASP A 142 16.25 -14.77 -11.44
C ASP A 142 15.13 -14.93 -12.49
N GLY A 143 14.16 -14.02 -12.51
CA GLY A 143 13.02 -14.06 -13.42
C GLY A 143 12.06 -15.21 -13.16
N LYS A 144 12.15 -15.88 -12.00
CA LYS A 144 11.28 -17.02 -11.65
C LYS A 144 10.40 -16.68 -10.48
N CYS A 145 9.09 -16.60 -10.74
CA CYS A 145 8.14 -16.36 -9.67
C CYS A 145 8.08 -17.57 -8.73
N ARG A 146 8.23 -17.32 -7.43
CA ARG A 146 8.10 -18.35 -6.38
C ARG A 146 6.66 -18.53 -5.89
N GLY A 147 5.73 -17.80 -6.50
CA GLY A 147 4.31 -17.79 -6.21
C GLY A 147 3.94 -17.08 -4.92
N LYS A 148 4.86 -16.25 -4.42
CA LYS A 148 4.65 -15.33 -3.31
C LYS A 148 5.48 -14.09 -3.54
N ILE A 149 5.01 -12.97 -3.01
CA ILE A 149 5.75 -11.72 -2.93
C ILE A 149 6.26 -11.52 -1.49
N LYS A 150 7.36 -10.77 -1.36
CA LYS A 150 7.93 -10.35 -0.08
C LYS A 150 8.22 -8.87 -0.11
N ALA A 151 8.44 -8.29 1.07
CA ALA A 151 8.88 -6.89 1.19
C ALA A 151 10.12 -6.59 0.33
N GLN A 152 11.13 -7.48 0.35
CA GLN A 152 12.33 -7.31 -0.47
C GLN A 152 12.05 -7.41 -1.97
N ASP A 153 11.09 -8.23 -2.39
CA ASP A 153 10.74 -8.36 -3.80
C ASP A 153 10.14 -7.05 -4.34
N LEU A 154 9.39 -6.33 -3.51
CA LEU A 154 8.88 -5.00 -3.83
C LEU A 154 10.01 -3.96 -3.88
N THR A 155 10.91 -3.93 -2.89
CA THR A 155 12.09 -3.04 -2.92
C THR A 155 12.95 -3.26 -4.16
N ASP A 156 13.27 -4.52 -4.48
CA ASP A 156 14.06 -4.86 -5.67
C ASP A 156 13.30 -4.50 -6.96
N PHE A 157 11.99 -4.73 -7.02
CA PHE A 157 11.16 -4.39 -8.17
C PHE A 157 11.11 -2.87 -8.42
N SER A 158 10.89 -2.07 -7.37
CA SER A 158 10.85 -0.61 -7.48
C SER A 158 12.21 -0.01 -7.85
N TYR A 159 13.32 -0.65 -7.46
CA TYR A 159 14.66 -0.28 -7.91
C TYR A 159 14.83 -0.37 -9.43
N TYR A 160 14.28 -1.42 -10.07
CA TYR A 160 14.38 -1.59 -11.53
C TYR A 160 13.39 -0.72 -12.32
N HIS A 161 12.35 -0.19 -11.68
CA HIS A 161 11.28 0.55 -12.36
C HIS A 161 11.15 1.98 -11.82
N THR A 162 12.08 2.85 -12.22
CA THR A 162 12.21 4.24 -11.73
C THR A 162 10.95 5.10 -11.87
N GLN A 163 10.08 4.77 -12.83
CA GLN A 163 8.74 5.33 -13.00
C GLN A 163 7.86 5.27 -11.73
N ILE A 164 8.11 4.32 -10.83
CA ILE A 164 7.42 4.25 -9.52
C ILE A 164 7.84 5.41 -8.62
N ALA A 165 9.14 5.71 -8.53
CA ALA A 165 9.64 6.83 -7.75
C ALA A 165 9.12 8.17 -8.29
N GLU A 166 9.10 8.35 -9.62
CA GLU A 166 8.51 9.53 -10.26
C GLU A 166 7.01 9.68 -9.98
N TYR A 167 6.27 8.57 -10.00
CA TYR A 167 4.85 8.56 -9.66
C TYR A 167 4.61 8.91 -8.19
N ASN A 168 5.41 8.32 -7.29
CA ASN A 168 5.35 8.59 -5.85
C ASN A 168 5.66 10.06 -5.52
N ASP A 169 6.71 10.65 -6.11
CA ASP A 169 7.04 12.06 -5.95
C ASP A 169 5.88 12.97 -6.41
N LYS A 170 5.31 12.72 -7.60
CA LYS A 170 4.14 13.48 -8.09
C LYS A 170 2.94 13.38 -7.14
N LYS A 171 2.67 12.18 -6.62
CA LYS A 171 1.57 11.93 -5.70
C LYS A 171 1.80 12.61 -4.35
N ALA A 172 3.02 12.55 -3.84
CA ALA A 172 3.43 13.21 -2.60
C ALA A 172 3.32 14.73 -2.70
N LYS A 173 3.73 15.33 -3.82
CA LYS A 173 3.49 16.75 -4.13
C LYS A 173 2.00 17.08 -4.19
N GLY A 174 1.18 16.17 -4.73
CA GLY A 174 -0.27 16.31 -4.67
C GLY A 174 -0.80 16.41 -3.24
N TYR A 175 -0.23 15.63 -2.30
CA TYR A 175 -0.60 15.68 -0.89
C TYR A 175 -0.13 16.95 -0.19
N THR A 176 1.02 17.53 -0.55
CA THR A 176 1.45 18.82 0.02
C THR A 176 0.57 19.98 -0.45
N GLN A 177 0.08 19.94 -1.69
CA GLN A 177 -0.81 20.98 -2.24
C GLN A 177 -2.27 20.86 -1.78
N ASN A 178 -2.72 19.67 -1.41
CA ASN A 178 -4.07 19.37 -0.96
C ASN A 178 -4.06 18.77 0.45
N TYR A 179 -3.22 19.32 1.32
CA TYR A 179 -3.00 18.81 2.66
C TYR A 179 -4.25 18.98 3.51
N ILE A 180 -4.62 17.91 4.21
CA ILE A 180 -5.68 17.88 5.22
C ILE A 180 -5.03 17.37 6.50
N ALA A 181 -5.03 18.22 7.53
CA ALA A 181 -4.41 17.90 8.81
C ALA A 181 -5.02 16.64 9.44
N SER A 182 -4.16 15.77 9.95
CA SER A 182 -4.56 14.48 10.51
C SER A 182 -5.36 14.59 11.82
N ASP A 183 -5.45 15.78 12.41
CA ASP A 183 -6.26 16.12 13.58
C ASP A 183 -7.40 17.10 13.28
N SER A 184 -7.61 17.46 12.00
CA SER A 184 -8.74 18.30 11.61
C SER A 184 -10.06 17.59 11.88
N ALA A 185 -10.97 18.28 12.58
CA ALA A 185 -12.36 17.83 12.71
C ALA A 185 -13.13 17.91 11.39
N ASP A 186 -12.62 18.68 10.42
CA ASP A 186 -13.19 18.84 9.08
C ASP A 186 -12.20 18.31 8.04
N GLU A 187 -12.43 17.06 7.61
CA GLU A 187 -11.62 16.36 6.62
C GLU A 187 -11.75 16.96 5.19
N THR A 188 -12.54 18.02 5.00
CA THR A 188 -12.77 18.63 3.68
C THR A 188 -11.95 19.91 3.43
N LYS A 189 -11.32 20.45 4.47
CA LYS A 189 -10.50 21.67 4.37
C LYS A 189 -9.09 21.35 3.93
N ALA A 190 -8.89 21.32 2.61
CA ALA A 190 -7.56 21.24 2.02
C ALA A 190 -6.84 22.60 2.09
N SER A 191 -5.55 22.57 2.39
CA SER A 191 -4.63 23.72 2.30
C SER A 191 -3.29 23.30 1.69
N VAL A 192 -2.44 24.27 1.39
CA VAL A 192 -1.02 23.99 1.10
C VAL A 192 -0.31 23.75 2.42
N MET A 193 0.47 22.67 2.51
CA MET A 193 1.25 22.32 3.68
C MET A 193 2.34 23.36 3.97
N THR A 194 2.46 23.75 5.24
CA THR A 194 3.53 24.63 5.74
C THR A 194 4.60 23.85 6.52
N LYS A 195 5.73 24.48 6.85
CA LYS A 195 6.76 23.92 7.76
C LYS A 195 6.16 23.45 9.08
N SER A 196 5.28 24.25 9.67
CA SER A 196 4.62 23.92 10.94
C SER A 196 3.74 22.68 10.80
N ASP A 197 3.02 22.53 9.69
CA ASP A 197 2.21 21.36 9.40
C ASP A 197 3.07 20.11 9.23
N ALA A 198 4.15 20.21 8.44
CA ALA A 198 5.08 19.10 8.23
C ALA A 198 5.71 18.62 9.55
N LEU A 199 6.16 19.56 10.41
CA LEU A 199 6.66 19.24 11.75
C LEU A 199 5.58 18.56 12.60
N ARG A 200 4.33 19.05 12.56
CA ARG A 200 3.19 18.50 13.32
C ARG A 200 2.86 17.08 12.91
N GLU A 201 2.82 16.80 11.62
CA GLU A 201 2.53 15.46 11.13
C GLU A 201 3.66 14.48 11.51
N LEU A 202 4.92 14.84 11.30
CA LEU A 202 6.03 13.99 11.75
C LEU A 202 6.03 13.79 13.28
N TYR A 203 5.68 14.82 14.06
CA TYR A 203 5.54 14.72 15.52
C TYR A 203 4.43 13.75 15.94
N ARG A 204 3.23 13.87 15.35
CA ARG A 204 2.09 12.99 15.69
C ARG A 204 2.35 11.52 15.34
N TYR A 205 3.14 11.28 14.31
CA TYR A 205 3.47 9.93 13.84
C TYR A 205 4.86 9.43 14.29
N SER A 206 5.51 10.13 15.22
CA SER A 206 6.90 9.86 15.65
C SER A 206 7.16 8.42 16.09
N ASP A 207 6.17 7.76 16.70
CA ASP A 207 6.26 6.36 17.15
C ASP A 207 6.43 5.37 15.99
N TYR A 208 6.05 5.77 14.78
CA TYR A 208 6.17 4.98 13.57
C TYR A 208 7.33 5.41 12.69
N LEU A 209 7.99 6.53 12.99
CA LEU A 209 9.13 7.01 12.24
C LEU A 209 10.40 6.24 12.59
N SER A 210 11.41 6.34 11.73
CA SER A 210 12.73 5.78 12.04
C SER A 210 13.36 6.51 13.23
N GLY A 211 14.36 5.89 13.87
CA GLY A 211 15.05 6.51 14.99
C GLY A 211 15.85 7.77 14.64
N ASN A 212 16.11 8.03 13.34
CA ASN A 212 16.87 9.17 12.86
C ASN A 212 16.21 9.75 11.60
N LEU A 213 15.81 11.01 11.66
CA LEU A 213 15.25 11.74 10.52
C LEU A 213 16.40 12.40 9.74
N SER A 214 16.32 12.34 8.42
CA SER A 214 17.29 12.89 7.47
C SER A 214 16.65 12.99 6.08
N GLU A 215 17.28 13.71 5.16
CA GLU A 215 16.83 13.78 3.75
C GLU A 215 16.68 12.38 3.12
N ASP A 216 17.62 11.47 3.39
CA ASP A 216 17.57 10.08 2.93
C ASP A 216 16.36 9.33 3.50
N GLU A 217 16.00 9.60 4.77
CA GLU A 217 14.82 9.00 5.38
C GLU A 217 13.53 9.56 4.78
N PHE A 218 13.48 10.86 4.49
CA PHE A 218 12.34 11.47 3.82
C PHE A 218 12.16 10.93 2.40
N ALA A 219 13.26 10.70 1.68
CA ALA A 219 13.23 10.02 0.38
C ALA A 219 12.62 8.63 0.50
N LYS A 220 13.08 7.82 1.46
CA LYS A 220 12.51 6.49 1.72
C LYS A 220 11.03 6.51 2.10
N ILE A 221 10.59 7.50 2.88
CA ILE A 221 9.17 7.66 3.24
C ILE A 221 8.33 7.92 1.99
N VAL A 222 8.74 8.87 1.14
CA VAL A 222 8.03 9.21 -0.10
C VAL A 222 8.04 8.05 -1.09
N ASP A 223 9.19 7.39 -1.25
CA ASP A 223 9.37 6.31 -2.22
C ASP A 223 8.73 5.00 -1.74
N GLY A 224 8.24 4.93 -0.49
CA GLY A 224 7.64 3.73 0.10
C GLY A 224 8.65 2.63 0.43
N ASP A 225 9.91 3.01 0.70
CA ASP A 225 10.98 2.10 1.12
C ASP A 225 11.40 2.27 2.59
N SER A 226 10.74 3.18 3.31
CA SER A 226 10.99 3.32 4.74
C SER A 226 10.47 2.11 5.51
N LYS A 227 11.14 1.81 6.63
CA LYS A 227 10.68 0.84 7.63
C LYS A 227 9.60 1.42 8.56
N THR A 228 9.09 2.61 8.25
CA THR A 228 8.02 3.24 9.02
C THR A 228 6.78 2.37 9.04
N GLY A 229 6.24 2.08 10.23
CA GLY A 229 5.10 1.17 10.37
C GLY A 229 3.77 1.73 9.85
N LYS A 230 3.52 3.04 10.00
CA LYS A 230 2.35 3.73 9.47
C LYS A 230 2.80 4.96 8.69
N CYS A 231 2.49 4.97 7.39
CA CYS A 231 2.85 6.06 6.49
C CYS A 231 1.61 6.60 5.77
N PRO A 232 0.68 7.27 6.47
CA PRO A 232 -0.49 7.88 5.86
C PRO A 232 -0.09 9.04 4.93
N PRO A 233 -1.01 9.53 4.07
CA PRO A 233 -0.74 10.64 3.15
C PRO A 233 -0.12 11.88 3.80
N GLN A 234 -0.46 12.18 5.05
CA GLN A 234 0.09 13.31 5.79
C GLN A 234 1.58 13.15 6.11
N VAL A 235 2.02 11.94 6.48
CA VAL A 235 3.45 11.65 6.72
C VAL A 235 4.24 11.73 5.41
N ILE A 236 3.66 11.23 4.31
CA ILE A 236 4.25 11.33 2.97
C ILE A 236 4.37 12.80 2.56
N ALA A 237 3.32 13.60 2.78
CA ALA A 237 3.33 15.03 2.50
C ALA A 237 4.40 15.76 3.33
N ALA A 238 4.51 15.46 4.63
CA ALA A 238 5.51 16.07 5.50
C ALA A 238 6.94 15.74 5.09
N ALA A 239 7.21 14.47 4.74
CA ALA A 239 8.50 14.07 4.19
C ALA A 239 8.78 14.78 2.84
N GLN A 240 7.79 14.86 1.96
CA GLN A 240 7.92 15.58 0.70
C GLN A 240 8.17 17.07 0.90
N TYR A 241 7.52 17.71 1.87
CA TYR A 241 7.75 19.11 2.21
C TYR A 241 9.24 19.36 2.48
N PHE A 242 9.86 18.55 3.34
CA PHE A 242 11.29 18.71 3.66
C PHE A 242 12.23 18.26 2.52
N ARG A 243 11.81 17.37 1.61
CA ARG A 243 12.54 17.10 0.36
C ARG A 243 12.55 18.31 -0.58
N ASP A 244 11.43 19.02 -0.67
CA ASP A 244 11.29 20.21 -1.51
C ASP A 244 11.90 21.48 -0.85
N HIS A 245 12.11 21.47 0.47
CA HIS A 245 12.70 22.56 1.28
C HIS A 245 13.90 22.07 2.13
N PRO A 246 14.99 21.59 1.50
CA PRO A 246 16.14 21.03 2.22
C PRO A 246 16.87 22.08 3.08
N ASP A 247 16.79 23.35 2.71
CA ASP A 247 17.31 24.48 3.48
C ASP A 247 16.54 24.68 4.80
N GLU A 248 15.20 24.59 4.77
CA GLU A 248 14.39 24.64 5.98
C GLU A 248 14.63 23.44 6.90
N TRP A 249 14.85 22.25 6.31
CA TRP A 249 15.27 21.07 7.09
C TRP A 249 16.64 21.27 7.70
N LYS A 250 17.62 21.78 6.95
CA LYS A 250 18.98 22.02 7.46
C LYS A 250 19.00 23.05 8.57
N GLU A 251 18.24 24.13 8.44
CA GLU A 251 18.05 25.13 9.51
C GLU A 251 17.48 24.48 10.77
N PHE A 252 16.52 23.56 10.62
CA PHE A 252 15.88 22.86 11.72
C PHE A 252 16.75 21.75 12.32
N ALA A 253 17.39 20.89 11.52
CA ALA A 253 18.17 19.74 11.97
C ALA A 253 19.61 20.11 12.36
N GLY A 254 20.12 21.25 11.89
CA GLY A 254 21.50 21.67 12.05
C GLY A 254 22.43 21.09 10.97
N ASP A 255 23.73 21.38 11.11
CA ASP A 255 24.74 21.11 10.08
C ASP A 255 24.93 19.62 9.73
N SER A 256 24.50 18.70 10.59
CA SER A 256 24.50 17.26 10.31
C SER A 256 23.48 16.85 9.25
N GLY A 257 22.46 17.67 8.96
CA GLY A 257 21.34 17.31 8.08
C GLY A 257 20.50 16.13 8.60
N SER A 258 20.74 15.71 9.84
CA SER A 258 20.10 14.57 10.48
C SER A 258 19.93 14.80 11.98
N MET A 259 18.82 14.29 12.51
CA MET A 259 18.40 14.46 13.90
C MET A 259 17.80 13.17 14.44
N SER A 260 18.07 12.85 15.71
CA SER A 260 17.42 11.71 16.38
C SER A 260 15.94 11.99 16.61
N ASN A 261 15.09 10.96 16.61
CA ASN A 261 13.66 11.14 16.87
C ASN A 261 13.38 11.84 18.22
N PRO A 262 14.08 11.54 19.33
CA PRO A 262 13.92 12.31 20.58
C PRO A 262 14.28 13.79 20.46
N ASP A 263 15.39 14.13 19.79
CA ASP A 263 15.79 15.53 19.59
C ASP A 263 14.79 16.27 18.70
N PHE A 264 14.27 15.57 17.68
CA PHE A 264 13.20 16.06 16.82
C PHE A 264 11.95 16.41 17.62
N LEU A 265 11.47 15.49 18.46
CA LEU A 265 10.31 15.71 19.31
C LEU A 265 10.49 16.91 20.24
N GLN A 266 11.67 17.03 20.86
CA GLN A 266 11.97 18.15 21.73
C GLN A 266 11.94 19.48 20.96
N LYS A 267 12.64 19.55 19.81
CA LYS A 267 12.76 20.80 19.04
C LYS A 267 11.47 21.18 18.33
N SER A 268 10.75 20.24 17.76
CA SER A 268 9.51 20.52 17.04
C SER A 268 8.43 21.06 17.98
N SER A 269 8.38 20.60 19.23
CA SER A 269 7.40 21.05 20.22
C SER A 269 7.41 22.57 20.46
N SER A 270 8.56 23.23 20.28
CA SER A 270 8.71 24.69 20.41
C SER A 270 8.54 25.47 19.10
N GLU A 271 8.63 24.80 17.95
CA GLU A 271 8.64 25.41 16.61
C GLU A 271 7.29 25.27 15.89
N MET A 272 6.47 24.29 16.30
CA MET A 272 5.12 24.12 15.77
C MET A 272 4.19 25.21 16.29
N HIS A 273 3.43 25.81 15.38
CA HIS A 273 2.34 26.71 15.76
C HIS A 273 1.19 25.94 16.39
N LEU A 274 0.62 26.52 17.43
CA LEU A 274 -0.65 26.06 17.99
C LEU A 274 -1.78 26.32 17.00
N THR A 275 -2.70 25.36 16.89
CA THR A 275 -3.95 25.56 16.18
C THR A 275 -4.82 26.59 16.89
N ALA A 276 -5.81 27.15 16.18
CA ALA A 276 -6.75 28.09 16.78
C ALA A 276 -7.51 27.48 17.98
N ASP A 277 -7.83 26.18 17.92
CA ASP A 277 -8.49 25.47 19.01
C ASP A 277 -7.55 25.25 20.20
N GLU A 278 -6.29 24.88 19.97
CA GLU A 278 -5.28 24.77 21.05
C GLU A 278 -5.00 26.12 21.71
N GLN A 279 -4.89 27.19 20.93
CA GLN A 279 -4.75 28.54 21.46
C GLN A 279 -5.97 28.91 22.32
N LYS A 280 -7.18 28.63 21.85
CA LYS A 280 -8.42 28.85 22.60
C LYS A 280 -8.48 28.01 23.88
N THR A 281 -7.97 26.78 23.86
CA THR A 281 -7.83 25.94 25.05
C THR A 281 -6.87 26.58 26.05
N LEU A 282 -5.70 27.06 25.61
CA LEU A 282 -4.78 27.78 26.49
C LEU A 282 -5.39 29.06 27.06
N ASP A 283 -6.12 29.83 26.24
CA ASP A 283 -6.83 31.04 26.69
C ASP A 283 -7.91 30.69 27.74
N THR A 284 -8.58 29.54 27.57
CA THR A 284 -9.56 29.02 28.53
C THR A 284 -8.91 28.62 29.84
N ILE A 285 -7.79 27.88 29.79
CA ILE A 285 -7.00 27.50 30.98
C ILE A 285 -6.49 28.76 31.71
N ASN A 286 -5.96 29.73 30.97
CA ASN A 286 -5.45 30.98 31.53
C ASN A 286 -6.55 31.86 32.13
N SER A 287 -7.78 31.80 31.61
CA SER A 287 -8.92 32.57 32.16
C SER A 287 -9.63 31.87 33.33
N HIS A 288 -9.37 30.58 33.56
CA HIS A 288 -9.98 29.76 34.61
C HIS A 288 -8.91 29.01 35.43
N GLN A 289 -7.81 29.68 35.78
CA GLN A 289 -6.65 29.05 36.44
C GLN A 289 -7.02 28.36 37.76
N ASP A 290 -8.00 28.89 38.51
CA ASP A 290 -8.52 28.32 39.74
C ASP A 290 -9.19 26.95 39.52
N ALA A 291 -9.82 26.73 38.37
CA ALA A 291 -10.45 25.46 38.03
C ALA A 291 -9.44 24.37 37.60
N PHE A 292 -8.28 24.76 37.05
CA PHE A 292 -7.26 23.82 36.55
C PHE A 292 -6.07 23.64 37.51
N TYR A 293 -5.76 24.65 38.32
CA TYR A 293 -4.59 24.72 39.21
C TYR A 293 -4.97 25.04 40.67
N GLY A 294 -6.24 24.91 41.05
CA GLY A 294 -6.69 25.02 42.45
C GLY A 294 -6.00 24.01 43.37
N ASP A 295 -6.23 24.14 44.69
CA ASP A 295 -5.56 23.36 45.75
C ASP A 295 -5.47 21.87 45.39
N GLY A 296 -4.31 21.41 44.94
CA GLY A 296 -4.10 20.09 44.30
C GLY A 296 -4.60 18.88 45.07
#